data_AF-A0A1X0DI29-F1
#
_entry.id   AF-A0A1X0DI29-F1
#
_cell.length_a   1.000
_cell.length_b   1.000
_cell.length_c   1.000
_cell.angle_alpha   90.00
_cell.angle_beta   90.00
_cell.angle_gamma   90.00
#
_symmetry.space_group_name_H-M   'P 1'
#
loop_
_entity.id
_entity.type
_entity.pdbx_description
1 polymer ?
#
loop_
_entity_poly.entity_id
_entity_poly.type
_entity_poly.pdbx_seq_one_letter_code
_entity_poly.pdbx_strand_id
1 'polypeptide(L)'
;MSGETFALVCGGNWDWDDEPGFAERGLPAVTDPVTLASIASTYFGFDDNPAGTPAGIPVVLPDAALGLAPVSPVHLLLAGVTDRDTDLWRDTYQELAGFVAGYATAHPEWAPKQTDTPTVGEGFSTPGPSPVRTAWLATWQNEFPAWARRYPGEWDFTAESMDQLDEMVLGRFTDVAELADPANRDSVEGACWYLGEALIRHGAQSGMPSRWIYRSWLKKPDVSSDLVCFQIQGNDTTRMTTPYYAFFNAAEQHLPKSRRKLNGWRG
;
A
#
# COMPACT_ATOMS: atom_id res chain seq x y z
N MET A 1 -21.67 1.35 4.12
CA MET A 1 -20.91 0.43 5.00
C MET A 1 -20.04 -0.42 4.08
N SER A 2 -18.74 -0.55 4.38
CA SER A 2 -17.75 -1.22 3.52
C SER A 2 -17.52 -2.67 3.99
N GLY A 3 -16.87 -3.51 3.18
CA GLY A 3 -16.47 -4.87 3.59
C GLY A 3 -15.57 -4.89 4.84
N GLU A 4 -14.89 -3.78 5.13
CA GLU A 4 -14.12 -3.55 6.34
C GLU A 4 -14.97 -3.62 7.62
N THR A 5 -16.23 -3.18 7.55
CA THR A 5 -17.17 -3.30 8.67
C THR A 5 -17.42 -4.77 9.06
N PHE A 6 -17.40 -5.69 8.09
CA PHE A 6 -17.53 -7.12 8.37
C PHE A 6 -16.25 -7.73 8.94
N ALA A 7 -15.08 -7.32 8.42
CA ALA A 7 -13.78 -7.76 8.94
C ALA A 7 -13.59 -7.36 10.41
N LEU A 8 -14.03 -6.15 10.77
CA LEU A 8 -14.00 -5.64 12.15
C LEU A 8 -14.87 -6.46 13.10
N VAL A 9 -16.08 -6.82 12.68
CA VAL A 9 -17.00 -7.61 13.52
C VAL A 9 -16.53 -9.04 13.68
N CYS A 10 -16.05 -9.68 12.61
CA CYS A 10 -15.77 -11.11 12.60
C CYS A 10 -14.32 -11.48 12.96
N GLY A 11 -13.45 -10.51 13.28
CA GLY A 11 -12.04 -10.79 13.58
C GLY A 11 -11.27 -11.41 12.41
N GLY A 12 -11.52 -10.90 11.20
CA GLY A 12 -11.17 -11.57 9.95
C GLY A 12 -10.05 -10.94 9.13
N ASN A 13 -9.75 -11.56 7.99
CA ASN A 13 -8.84 -11.03 6.97
C ASN A 13 -9.53 -10.90 5.62
N TRP A 14 -9.05 -9.98 4.79
CA TRP A 14 -9.40 -9.99 3.37
C TRP A 14 -8.65 -11.11 2.68
N ASP A 15 -9.32 -11.75 1.74
CA ASP A 15 -8.73 -12.72 0.83
C ASP A 15 -9.40 -12.62 -0.55
N TRP A 16 -8.93 -13.44 -1.49
CA TRP A 16 -9.47 -13.58 -2.82
C TRP A 16 -10.03 -14.99 -3.00
N ASP A 17 -11.24 -15.08 -3.55
CA ASP A 17 -11.75 -16.35 -4.06
C ASP A 17 -11.61 -16.36 -5.58
N ASP A 18 -10.61 -17.10 -6.07
CA ASP A 18 -10.23 -17.26 -7.48
C ASP A 18 -10.45 -18.69 -7.99
N GLU A 19 -11.00 -19.59 -7.15
CA GLU A 19 -11.29 -20.96 -7.52
C GLU A 19 -12.45 -21.02 -8.56
N PRO A 20 -12.44 -21.97 -9.51
CA PRO A 20 -13.50 -22.07 -10.52
C PRO A 20 -14.91 -22.12 -9.90
N GLY A 21 -15.84 -21.32 -10.43
CA GLY A 21 -17.21 -21.23 -9.94
C GLY A 21 -17.41 -20.33 -8.71
N PHE A 22 -16.50 -19.37 -8.47
CA PHE A 22 -16.57 -18.44 -7.33
C PHE A 22 -17.85 -17.59 -7.34
N ALA A 23 -18.33 -17.20 -8.53
CA ALA A 23 -19.52 -16.39 -8.68
C ALA A 23 -20.77 -17.14 -8.22
N GLU A 24 -20.82 -18.45 -8.40
CA GLU A 24 -21.97 -19.28 -8.06
C GLU A 24 -22.00 -19.67 -6.57
N ARG A 25 -20.85 -19.68 -5.89
CA ARG A 25 -20.75 -20.04 -4.46
C ARG A 25 -20.59 -18.84 -3.51
N GLY A 26 -20.44 -17.63 -4.06
CA GLY A 26 -20.28 -16.43 -3.24
C GLY A 26 -21.47 -16.22 -2.31
N LEU A 27 -21.19 -15.74 -1.10
CA LEU A 27 -22.21 -15.44 -0.10
C LEU A 27 -22.37 -13.93 0.08
N PRO A 28 -23.61 -13.41 0.10
CA PRO A 28 -24.88 -14.12 -0.13
C PRO A 28 -25.04 -14.56 -1.59
N ALA A 29 -25.89 -15.55 -1.82
CA ALA A 29 -26.14 -16.06 -3.16
C ALA A 29 -26.78 -14.98 -4.04
N VAL A 30 -26.26 -14.82 -5.27
CA VAL A 30 -26.87 -13.96 -6.30
C VAL A 30 -27.67 -14.87 -7.24
N THR A 31 -28.97 -14.62 -7.39
CA THR A 31 -29.83 -15.47 -8.23
C THR A 31 -30.00 -14.97 -9.67
N ASP A 32 -29.67 -13.72 -9.95
CA ASP A 32 -29.79 -13.15 -11.29
C ASP A 32 -28.63 -13.59 -12.20
N PRO A 33 -28.92 -14.27 -13.34
CA PRO A 33 -27.90 -14.83 -14.20
C PRO A 33 -27.04 -13.78 -14.92
N VAL A 34 -27.58 -12.57 -15.16
CA VAL A 34 -26.82 -11.47 -15.78
C VAL A 34 -25.80 -10.92 -14.79
N THR A 35 -26.20 -10.73 -13.55
CA THR A 35 -25.34 -10.30 -12.45
C THR A 35 -24.25 -11.34 -12.17
N LEU A 36 -24.60 -12.64 -12.13
CA LEU A 36 -23.62 -13.72 -11.98
C LEU A 36 -22.57 -13.71 -13.10
N ALA A 37 -23.00 -13.57 -14.36
CA ALA A 37 -22.07 -13.49 -15.49
C ALA A 37 -21.15 -12.25 -15.40
N SER A 38 -21.67 -11.12 -14.92
CA SER A 38 -20.87 -9.92 -14.67
C SER A 38 -19.80 -10.16 -13.61
N ILE A 39 -20.15 -10.80 -12.49
CA ILE A 39 -19.21 -11.16 -11.42
C ILE A 39 -18.13 -12.12 -11.95
N ALA A 40 -18.52 -13.17 -12.68
CA ALA A 40 -17.60 -14.18 -13.20
C ALA A 40 -16.61 -13.63 -14.24
N SER A 41 -16.98 -12.56 -14.95
CA SER A 41 -16.17 -11.99 -16.04
C SER A 41 -15.36 -10.75 -15.63
N THR A 42 -15.67 -10.15 -14.48
CA THR A 42 -15.00 -8.95 -14.00
C THR A 42 -13.76 -9.32 -13.20
N TYR A 43 -12.62 -8.74 -13.56
CA TYR A 43 -11.42 -8.80 -12.72
C TYR A 43 -11.56 -7.80 -11.57
N PHE A 44 -11.50 -8.29 -10.34
CA PHE A 44 -11.33 -7.47 -9.16
C PHE A 44 -9.89 -7.66 -8.68
N GLY A 45 -9.11 -6.58 -8.67
CA GLY A 45 -7.71 -6.61 -8.27
C GLY A 45 -7.18 -5.20 -8.07
N PHE A 46 -5.97 -5.09 -7.49
CA PHE A 46 -5.33 -3.80 -7.21
C PHE A 46 -4.51 -3.25 -8.39
N ASP A 47 -4.42 -3.98 -9.49
CA ASP A 47 -3.65 -3.71 -10.70
C ASP A 47 -4.51 -3.76 -11.98
N ASP A 48 -3.97 -3.25 -13.09
CA ASP A 48 -4.56 -3.41 -14.41
C ASP A 48 -4.37 -4.87 -14.84
N ASN A 49 -5.38 -5.73 -14.57
CA ASN A 49 -5.45 -7.17 -14.85
C ASN A 49 -4.33 -7.69 -15.79
N PRO A 50 -3.21 -8.20 -15.25
CA PRO A 50 -2.16 -8.72 -16.10
C PRO A 50 -2.71 -9.97 -16.82
N ALA A 51 -2.60 -10.00 -18.15
CA ALA A 51 -3.11 -11.07 -18.97
C ALA A 51 -2.67 -12.45 -18.41
N GLY A 52 -3.63 -13.22 -17.91
CA GLY A 52 -3.41 -14.55 -17.33
C GLY A 52 -3.77 -14.69 -15.86
N THR A 53 -4.10 -13.62 -15.13
CA THR A 53 -4.63 -13.74 -13.77
C THR A 53 -6.11 -14.14 -13.82
N PRO A 54 -6.53 -15.18 -13.08
CA PRO A 54 -7.95 -15.52 -12.96
C PRO A 54 -8.75 -14.33 -12.42
N ALA A 55 -10.01 -14.19 -12.86
CA ALA A 55 -10.94 -13.32 -12.15
C ALA A 55 -11.11 -13.87 -10.73
N GLY A 56 -10.80 -13.06 -9.72
CA GLY A 56 -11.05 -13.38 -8.32
C GLY A 56 -11.98 -12.34 -7.71
N ILE A 57 -12.79 -12.74 -6.73
CA ILE A 57 -13.61 -11.79 -5.96
C ILE A 57 -12.98 -11.52 -4.61
N PRO A 58 -13.07 -10.29 -4.10
CA PRO A 58 -12.65 -10.02 -2.74
C PRO A 58 -13.67 -10.64 -1.78
N VAL A 59 -13.16 -11.37 -0.78
CA VAL A 59 -13.94 -11.97 0.31
C VAL A 59 -13.39 -11.53 1.65
N VAL A 60 -14.26 -11.47 2.64
CA VAL A 60 -13.92 -11.33 4.06
C VAL A 60 -13.97 -12.73 4.65
N LEU A 61 -12.82 -13.24 5.09
CA LEU A 61 -12.70 -14.46 5.86
C LEU A 61 -12.91 -14.15 7.35
N PRO A 62 -13.95 -14.67 8.01
CA PRO A 62 -14.08 -14.60 9.45
C PRO A 62 -12.92 -15.31 10.16
N ASP A 63 -12.67 -15.00 11.45
CA ASP A 63 -11.76 -15.81 12.26
C ASP A 63 -12.15 -17.29 12.16
N ALA A 64 -11.19 -18.16 11.86
CA ALA A 64 -11.41 -19.60 11.71
C ALA A 64 -12.06 -20.22 12.97
N ALA A 65 -11.84 -19.63 14.16
CA ALA A 65 -12.48 -20.03 15.41
C ALA A 65 -14.01 -19.91 15.37
N LEU A 66 -14.56 -19.00 14.57
CA LEU A 66 -16.01 -18.79 14.42
C LEU A 66 -16.67 -19.85 13.53
N GLY A 67 -15.90 -20.56 12.69
CA GLY A 67 -16.43 -21.56 11.75
C GLY A 67 -17.42 -21.00 10.72
N LEU A 68 -17.39 -19.68 10.50
CA LEU A 68 -18.28 -18.99 9.57
C LEU A 68 -17.73 -19.05 8.14
N ALA A 69 -18.63 -19.10 7.17
CA ALA A 69 -18.26 -19.06 5.76
C ALA A 69 -17.75 -17.67 5.35
N PRO A 70 -16.86 -17.58 4.34
CA PRO A 70 -16.46 -16.31 3.74
C PRO A 70 -17.65 -15.51 3.22
N VAL A 71 -17.60 -14.19 3.40
CA VAL A 71 -18.61 -13.26 2.87
C VAL A 71 -18.00 -12.43 1.77
N SER A 72 -18.66 -12.33 0.61
CA SER A 72 -18.21 -11.48 -0.50
C SER A 72 -18.95 -10.14 -0.48
N PRO A 73 -18.26 -9.00 -0.24
CA PRO A 73 -18.88 -7.68 -0.33
C PRO A 73 -19.42 -7.35 -1.73
N VAL A 74 -18.84 -7.94 -2.78
CA VAL A 74 -19.34 -7.81 -4.16
C VAL A 74 -20.70 -8.49 -4.30
N HIS A 75 -20.85 -9.70 -3.78
CA HIS A 75 -22.14 -10.40 -3.80
C HIS A 75 -23.18 -9.67 -2.95
N LEU A 76 -22.83 -9.21 -1.76
CA LEU A 76 -23.73 -8.42 -0.91
C LEU A 76 -24.25 -7.16 -1.61
N LEU A 77 -23.35 -6.41 -2.26
CA LEU A 77 -23.73 -5.20 -2.99
C LEU A 77 -24.65 -5.52 -4.17
N LEU A 78 -24.27 -6.50 -4.99
CA LEU A 78 -24.99 -6.80 -6.22
C LEU A 78 -26.32 -7.50 -5.95
N ALA A 79 -26.40 -8.41 -4.97
CA ALA A 79 -27.67 -9.00 -4.52
C ALA A 79 -28.63 -7.91 -4.02
N GLY A 80 -28.17 -7.01 -3.15
CA GLY A 80 -29.01 -5.92 -2.64
C GLY A 80 -29.53 -4.98 -3.73
N VAL A 81 -28.72 -4.69 -4.75
CA VAL A 81 -29.13 -3.86 -5.90
C VAL A 81 -30.13 -4.62 -6.79
N THR A 82 -29.83 -5.86 -7.13
CA THR A 82 -30.64 -6.69 -8.03
C THR A 82 -32.01 -7.01 -7.43
N ASP A 83 -32.02 -7.43 -6.17
CA ASP A 83 -33.26 -7.81 -5.47
C ASP A 83 -34.00 -6.58 -4.90
N ARG A 84 -33.40 -5.38 -5.02
CA ARG A 84 -33.86 -4.13 -4.42
C ARG A 84 -34.04 -4.22 -2.90
N ASP A 85 -33.25 -5.09 -2.28
CA ASP A 85 -33.19 -5.24 -0.84
C ASP A 85 -32.16 -4.28 -0.26
N THR A 86 -32.66 -3.16 0.26
CA THR A 86 -31.83 -2.13 0.90
C THR A 86 -31.38 -2.51 2.30
N ASP A 87 -31.96 -3.54 2.90
CA ASP A 87 -31.69 -3.98 4.26
C ASP A 87 -30.76 -5.20 4.32
N LEU A 88 -30.56 -5.94 3.21
CA LEU A 88 -29.66 -7.09 3.12
C LEU A 88 -28.29 -6.88 3.79
N TRP A 89 -27.70 -5.69 3.60
CA TRP A 89 -26.43 -5.33 4.23
C TRP A 89 -26.53 -5.22 5.76
N ARG A 90 -27.60 -4.59 6.26
CA ARG A 90 -27.86 -4.43 7.70
C ARG A 90 -28.13 -5.78 8.33
N ASP A 91 -28.94 -6.61 7.68
CA ASP A 91 -29.37 -7.90 8.21
C ASP A 91 -28.19 -8.87 8.29
N THR A 92 -27.38 -8.95 7.23
CA THR A 92 -26.13 -9.72 7.23
C THR A 92 -25.20 -9.25 8.36
N TYR A 93 -25.07 -7.94 8.55
CA TYR A 93 -24.25 -7.38 9.64
C TYR A 93 -24.78 -7.78 11.02
N GLN A 94 -26.09 -7.66 11.24
CA GLN A 94 -26.72 -7.96 12.53
C GLN A 94 -26.62 -9.44 12.88
N GLU A 95 -26.80 -10.31 11.89
CA GLU A 95 -26.63 -11.75 12.05
C GLU A 95 -25.20 -12.11 12.48
N LEU A 96 -24.20 -11.61 11.75
CA LEU A 96 -22.79 -11.84 12.07
C LEU A 96 -22.40 -11.26 13.43
N ALA A 97 -22.84 -10.02 13.73
CA ALA A 97 -22.58 -9.39 15.02
C ALA A 97 -23.22 -10.16 16.19
N GLY A 98 -24.43 -10.69 15.99
CA GLY A 98 -25.12 -11.52 16.97
C GLY A 98 -24.37 -12.83 17.23
N PHE A 99 -23.92 -13.51 16.17
CA PHE A 99 -23.14 -14.74 16.29
C PHE A 99 -21.82 -14.50 17.03
N VAL A 100 -21.07 -13.46 16.65
CA VAL A 100 -19.80 -13.10 17.29
C VAL A 100 -20.00 -12.75 18.76
N ALA A 101 -21.04 -11.99 19.11
CA ALA A 101 -21.35 -11.67 20.50
C ALA A 101 -21.65 -12.92 21.33
N GLY A 102 -22.37 -13.89 20.75
CA GLY A 102 -22.61 -15.19 21.36
C GLY A 102 -21.30 -15.97 21.59
N TYR A 103 -20.45 -16.04 20.57
CA TYR A 103 -19.14 -16.72 20.65
C TYR A 103 -18.23 -16.06 21.70
N ALA A 104 -18.08 -14.74 21.69
CA ALA A 104 -17.26 -14.01 22.68
C ALA A 104 -17.76 -14.19 24.11
N THR A 105 -19.09 -14.32 24.31
CA THR A 105 -19.66 -14.62 25.64
C THR A 105 -19.29 -16.02 26.10
N ALA A 106 -19.24 -16.99 25.20
CA ALA A 106 -18.83 -18.37 25.49
C ALA A 106 -17.31 -18.53 25.63
N HIS A 107 -16.52 -17.63 25.04
CA HIS A 107 -15.06 -17.66 24.98
C HIS A 107 -14.46 -16.31 25.44
N PRO A 108 -14.44 -16.00 26.75
CA PRO A 108 -13.97 -14.69 27.26
C PRO A 108 -12.50 -14.38 26.98
N GLU A 109 -11.68 -15.40 26.71
CA GLU A 109 -10.29 -15.29 26.29
C GLU A 109 -10.11 -14.89 24.82
N TRP A 110 -11.19 -15.02 24.03
CA TRP A 110 -11.20 -14.70 22.61
C TRP A 110 -11.77 -13.29 22.40
N ALA A 111 -11.13 -12.53 21.51
CA ALA A 111 -11.63 -11.26 21.02
C ALA A 111 -11.37 -11.19 19.52
N PRO A 112 -12.25 -10.55 18.73
CA PRO A 112 -12.05 -10.40 17.30
C PRO A 112 -10.75 -9.65 17.04
N LYS A 113 -9.84 -10.28 16.29
CA LYS A 113 -8.58 -9.68 15.88
C LYS A 113 -8.51 -9.59 14.37
N GLN A 114 -8.75 -8.40 13.84
CA GLN A 114 -8.55 -8.15 12.42
C GLN A 114 -7.04 -8.21 12.10
N THR A 115 -6.66 -8.87 11.02
CA THR A 115 -5.33 -8.70 10.43
C THR A 115 -5.33 -7.49 9.49
N ASP A 116 -4.26 -6.70 9.50
CA ASP A 116 -4.14 -5.48 8.70
C ASP A 116 -4.50 -5.72 7.23
N THR A 117 -5.63 -5.14 6.83
CA THR A 117 -5.97 -4.97 5.42
C THR A 117 -4.97 -3.98 4.83
N PRO A 118 -4.27 -4.30 3.71
CA PRO A 118 -3.39 -3.34 3.05
C PRO A 118 -4.13 -2.01 2.83
N THR A 119 -3.57 -0.92 3.37
CA THR A 119 -4.10 0.46 3.28
C THR A 119 -5.41 0.77 4.02
N VAL A 120 -5.97 -0.19 4.77
CA VAL A 120 -7.27 -0.05 5.46
C VAL A 120 -7.18 -0.41 6.97
N GLY A 121 -6.07 -0.98 7.46
CA GLY A 121 -5.80 -1.18 8.90
C GLY A 121 -5.26 0.06 9.64
N GLU A 122 -4.80 -0.12 10.89
CA GLU A 122 -4.25 0.96 11.76
C GLU A 122 -2.93 1.57 11.22
N GLY A 123 -2.38 1.03 10.13
CA GLY A 123 -1.18 1.52 9.49
C GLY A 123 -0.94 0.94 8.09
N PHE A 124 0.18 1.32 7.48
CA PHE A 124 0.59 0.76 6.20
C PHE A 124 1.11 -0.68 6.38
N SER A 125 0.58 -1.65 5.65
CA SER A 125 1.07 -3.04 5.72
C SER A 125 2.56 -3.12 5.36
N THR A 126 3.37 -3.83 6.15
CA THR A 126 4.82 -3.98 5.84
C THR A 126 5.01 -5.10 4.82
N PRO A 127 5.55 -4.84 3.62
CA PRO A 127 5.83 -5.89 2.64
C PRO A 127 6.90 -6.88 3.14
N GLY A 128 6.79 -8.14 2.71
CA GLY A 128 7.82 -9.16 2.93
C GLY A 128 9.16 -8.84 2.23
N PRO A 129 10.15 -9.73 2.36
CA PRO A 129 11.45 -9.57 1.68
C PRO A 129 11.29 -9.37 0.16
N SER A 130 12.06 -8.44 -0.42
CA SER A 130 12.06 -8.17 -1.86
C SER A 130 13.48 -8.27 -2.42
N PRO A 131 13.75 -9.15 -3.41
CA PRO A 131 15.06 -9.24 -4.04
C PRO A 131 15.40 -7.98 -4.83
N VAL A 132 14.39 -7.32 -5.42
CA VAL A 132 14.55 -6.02 -6.13
C VAL A 132 15.04 -4.95 -5.16
N ARG A 133 14.42 -4.86 -3.97
CA ARG A 133 14.87 -3.96 -2.90
C ARG A 133 16.30 -4.25 -2.50
N THR A 134 16.60 -5.52 -2.21
CA THR A 134 17.92 -5.94 -1.73
C THR A 134 19.00 -5.61 -2.75
N ALA A 135 18.79 -5.91 -4.02
CA ALA A 135 19.73 -5.61 -5.09
C ALA A 135 19.94 -4.10 -5.26
N TRP A 136 18.85 -3.32 -5.29
CA TRP A 136 18.93 -1.86 -5.45
C TRP A 136 19.69 -1.18 -4.29
N LEU A 137 19.42 -1.59 -3.04
CA LEU A 137 20.14 -1.06 -1.87
C LEU A 137 21.62 -1.43 -1.92
N ALA A 138 21.97 -2.66 -2.31
CA ALA A 138 23.36 -3.09 -2.44
C ALA A 138 24.10 -2.29 -3.53
N THR A 139 23.45 -2.01 -4.66
CA THR A 139 23.99 -1.14 -5.71
C THR A 139 24.29 0.24 -5.16
N TRP A 140 23.30 0.92 -4.57
CA TRP A 140 23.47 2.31 -4.15
C TRP A 140 24.40 2.47 -2.95
N GLN A 141 24.47 1.49 -2.05
CA GLN A 141 25.46 1.49 -0.99
C GLN A 141 26.90 1.47 -1.53
N ASN A 142 27.12 0.87 -2.70
CA ASN A 142 28.43 0.84 -3.37
C ASN A 142 28.65 2.04 -4.30
N GLU A 143 27.62 2.50 -5.00
CA GLU A 143 27.72 3.57 -6.02
C GLU A 143 27.69 4.98 -5.42
N PHE A 144 27.14 5.16 -4.21
CA PHE A 144 26.98 6.47 -3.60
C PHE A 144 28.28 7.28 -3.51
N PRO A 145 29.45 6.73 -3.13
CA PRO A 145 30.71 7.49 -3.15
C PRO A 145 31.10 8.01 -4.54
N ALA A 146 30.77 7.28 -5.61
CA ALA A 146 31.00 7.74 -6.98
C ALA A 146 29.96 8.79 -7.42
N TRP A 147 28.71 8.64 -6.99
CA TRP A 147 27.66 9.64 -7.17
C TRP A 147 28.02 10.97 -6.48
N ALA A 148 28.45 10.93 -5.21
CA ALA A 148 28.86 12.10 -4.43
C ALA A 148 30.03 12.88 -5.06
N ARG A 149 30.90 12.22 -5.83
CA ARG A 149 31.96 12.89 -6.60
C ARG A 149 31.45 13.57 -7.87
N ARG A 150 30.41 13.03 -8.50
CA ARG A 150 29.80 13.57 -9.72
C ARG A 150 28.85 14.72 -9.43
N TYR A 151 28.21 14.67 -8.27
CA TYR A 151 27.30 15.69 -7.75
C TYR A 151 27.88 16.20 -6.43
N PRO A 152 28.80 17.19 -6.47
CA PRO A 152 29.49 17.65 -5.28
C PRO A 152 28.53 18.37 -4.32
N GLY A 153 28.70 18.06 -3.03
CA GLY A 153 27.96 18.63 -1.91
C GLY A 153 28.51 18.07 -0.60
N GLU A 154 28.17 18.70 0.52
CA GLU A 154 28.48 18.22 1.87
C GLU A 154 27.46 17.16 2.27
N TRP A 155 27.67 15.93 1.78
CA TRP A 155 26.74 14.83 1.94
C TRP A 155 26.92 14.09 3.28
N ASP A 156 26.41 14.68 4.36
CA ASP A 156 26.54 14.18 5.75
C ASP A 156 25.22 13.76 6.42
N PHE A 157 24.14 13.71 5.64
CA PHE A 157 22.76 13.41 6.04
C PHE A 157 22.14 14.42 7.03
N THR A 158 22.71 15.63 7.16
CA THR A 158 22.15 16.72 7.97
C THR A 158 21.01 17.45 7.27
N ALA A 159 20.32 18.32 8.00
CA ALA A 159 19.29 19.19 7.44
C ALA A 159 19.84 20.15 6.38
N GLU A 160 21.08 20.62 6.52
CA GLU A 160 21.80 21.47 5.56
C GLU A 160 22.08 20.71 4.27
N SER A 161 22.49 19.44 4.37
CA SER A 161 22.68 18.60 3.18
C SER A 161 21.39 18.33 2.40
N MET A 162 20.22 18.42 3.06
CA MET A 162 18.92 18.33 2.37
C MET A 162 18.60 19.58 1.54
N ASP A 163 19.03 20.77 1.98
CA ASP A 163 18.89 21.98 1.18
C ASP A 163 19.76 21.88 -0.08
N GLN A 164 21.02 21.43 0.07
CA GLN A 164 21.92 21.20 -1.07
C GLN A 164 21.37 20.13 -2.03
N LEU A 165 20.70 19.11 -1.50
CA LEU A 165 20.04 18.09 -2.31
C LEU A 165 18.90 18.68 -3.14
N ASP A 166 18.05 19.52 -2.54
CA ASP A 166 16.97 20.20 -3.27
C ASP A 166 17.53 21.18 -4.30
N GLU A 167 18.58 21.94 -3.98
CA GLU A 167 19.26 22.84 -4.92
C GLU A 167 19.83 22.07 -6.12
N MET A 168 20.46 20.93 -5.89
CA MET A 168 20.99 20.07 -6.95
C MET A 168 19.87 19.52 -7.85
N VAL A 169 18.76 19.05 -7.27
CA VAL A 169 17.62 18.51 -8.04
C VAL A 169 16.93 19.63 -8.82
N LEU A 170 16.57 20.74 -8.17
CA LEU A 170 15.84 21.85 -8.79
C LEU A 170 16.68 22.67 -9.78
N GLY A 171 18.00 22.72 -9.58
CA GLY A 171 18.91 23.35 -10.52
C GLY A 171 19.16 22.52 -11.78
N ARG A 172 18.86 21.21 -11.74
CA ARG A 172 19.11 20.28 -12.84
C ARG A 172 17.84 19.89 -13.58
N PHE A 173 16.70 19.86 -12.90
CA PHE A 173 15.42 19.42 -13.47
C PHE A 173 14.39 20.52 -13.35
N THR A 174 13.89 20.95 -14.50
CA THR A 174 12.95 22.05 -14.67
C THR A 174 11.51 21.55 -14.58
N ASP A 175 11.25 20.27 -14.87
CA ASP A 175 9.93 19.68 -14.75
C ASP A 175 9.96 18.19 -14.36
N VAL A 176 8.77 17.64 -14.21
CA VAL A 176 8.54 16.24 -13.84
C VAL A 176 8.99 15.25 -14.93
N ALA A 177 8.93 15.64 -16.20
CA ALA A 177 9.32 14.76 -17.31
C ALA A 177 10.83 14.53 -17.30
N GLU A 178 11.62 15.55 -16.99
CA GLU A 178 13.08 15.43 -16.85
C GLU A 178 13.48 14.50 -15.69
N LEU A 179 12.72 14.48 -14.59
CA LEU A 179 12.94 13.52 -13.49
C LEU A 179 12.67 12.06 -13.90
N ALA A 180 11.73 11.84 -14.83
CA ALA A 180 11.38 10.52 -15.33
C ALA A 180 12.27 10.09 -16.51
N ASP A 181 13.05 10.99 -17.10
CA ASP A 181 13.93 10.70 -18.23
C ASP A 181 15.01 9.68 -17.83
N PRO A 182 15.13 8.55 -18.55
CA PRO A 182 16.19 7.57 -18.33
C PRO A 182 17.61 8.14 -18.35
N ALA A 183 17.86 9.23 -19.10
CA ALA A 183 19.16 9.91 -19.14
C ALA A 183 19.55 10.55 -17.79
N ASN A 184 18.56 10.88 -16.96
CA ASN A 184 18.74 11.49 -15.64
C ASN A 184 18.67 10.49 -14.49
N ARG A 185 18.45 9.21 -14.81
CA ARG A 185 18.19 8.14 -13.84
C ARG A 185 19.23 8.10 -12.73
N ASP A 186 20.51 8.10 -13.07
CA ASP A 186 21.59 8.05 -12.08
C ASP A 186 21.54 9.21 -11.05
N SER A 187 21.33 10.45 -11.50
CA SER A 187 21.18 11.59 -10.59
C SER A 187 19.98 11.43 -9.66
N VAL A 188 18.83 11.02 -10.21
CA VAL A 188 17.55 10.95 -9.48
C VAL A 188 17.52 9.77 -8.51
N GLU A 189 18.02 8.61 -8.94
CA GLU A 189 18.12 7.42 -8.08
C GLU A 189 19.04 7.69 -6.88
N GLY A 190 20.22 8.28 -7.09
CA GLY A 190 21.15 8.59 -6.01
C GLY A 190 20.60 9.64 -5.05
N ALA A 191 19.88 10.64 -5.55
CA ALA A 191 19.17 11.60 -4.72
C ALA A 191 18.07 10.93 -3.88
N CYS A 192 17.30 10.00 -4.48
CA CYS A 192 16.27 9.22 -3.79
C CYS A 192 16.85 8.36 -2.68
N TRP A 193 17.95 7.66 -2.99
CA TRP A 193 18.67 6.85 -2.01
C TRP A 193 19.17 7.72 -0.86
N TYR A 194 19.84 8.84 -1.16
CA TYR A 194 20.39 9.74 -0.14
C TYR A 194 19.32 10.33 0.79
N LEU A 195 18.21 10.82 0.24
CA LEU A 195 17.08 11.32 1.03
C LEU A 195 16.50 10.21 1.92
N GLY A 196 16.28 9.01 1.37
CA GLY A 196 15.73 7.90 2.15
C GLY A 196 16.66 7.46 3.28
N GLU A 197 17.96 7.43 3.03
CA GLU A 197 19.01 7.16 4.00
C GLU A 197 19.09 8.24 5.10
N ALA A 198 18.89 9.52 4.75
CA ALA A 198 18.78 10.61 5.72
C ALA A 198 17.56 10.43 6.63
N LEU A 199 16.40 10.08 6.05
CA LEU A 199 15.17 9.82 6.79
C LEU A 199 15.32 8.63 7.76
N ILE A 200 15.97 7.55 7.35
CA ILE A 200 16.22 6.38 8.21
C ILE A 200 17.11 6.77 9.40
N ARG A 201 18.23 7.48 9.16
CA ARG A 201 19.14 7.93 10.23
C ARG A 201 18.45 8.88 11.18
N HIS A 202 17.77 9.90 10.66
CA HIS A 202 17.08 10.90 11.45
C HIS A 202 15.91 10.30 12.24
N GLY A 203 15.15 9.40 11.62
CA GLY A 203 14.08 8.66 12.29
C GLY A 203 14.61 7.83 13.45
N ALA A 204 15.70 7.07 13.25
CA ALA A 204 16.31 6.29 14.33
C ALA A 204 16.79 7.15 15.51
N GLN A 205 17.36 8.33 15.24
CA GLN A 205 17.78 9.29 16.26
C GLN A 205 16.59 9.94 17.00
N SER A 206 15.45 10.08 16.31
CA SER A 206 14.26 10.80 16.79
C SER A 206 13.14 9.86 17.25
N GLY A 207 13.45 8.61 17.63
CA GLY A 207 12.47 7.67 18.18
C GLY A 207 11.53 7.00 17.16
N MET A 208 11.79 7.15 15.87
CA MET A 208 11.02 6.52 14.78
C MET A 208 11.93 5.68 13.86
N PRO A 209 12.41 4.51 14.34
CA PRO A 209 13.14 3.56 13.50
C PRO A 209 12.36 3.31 12.20
N SER A 210 13.05 3.36 11.07
CA SER A 210 12.43 3.29 9.75
C SER A 210 13.20 2.31 8.86
N ARG A 211 12.56 1.87 7.78
CA ARG A 211 13.15 0.91 6.82
C ARG A 211 12.78 1.25 5.38
N TRP A 212 13.60 0.78 4.45
CA TRP A 212 13.23 0.71 3.05
C TRP A 212 12.23 -0.43 2.81
N ILE A 213 11.17 -0.13 2.06
CA ILE A 213 10.22 -1.10 1.54
C ILE A 213 10.11 -0.97 0.02
N TYR A 214 9.65 -2.05 -0.62
CA TYR A 214 9.40 -2.08 -2.05
C TYR A 214 7.97 -2.54 -2.34
N ARG A 215 7.26 -1.80 -3.19
CA ARG A 215 5.89 -2.09 -3.62
C ARG A 215 5.79 -2.02 -5.13
N SER A 216 5.80 -3.16 -5.79
CA SER A 216 5.75 -3.25 -7.27
C SER A 216 4.51 -2.61 -7.88
N TRP A 217 3.35 -2.76 -7.21
CA TRP A 217 2.05 -2.21 -7.63
C TRP A 217 1.97 -0.67 -7.65
N LEU A 218 2.98 0.05 -7.11
CA LEU A 218 3.05 1.50 -7.26
C LEU A 218 3.55 1.93 -8.64
N LYS A 219 4.18 1.04 -9.40
CA LYS A 219 4.62 1.33 -10.76
C LYS A 219 3.39 1.52 -11.65
N LYS A 220 3.23 2.72 -12.21
CA LYS A 220 2.20 3.00 -13.22
C LYS A 220 2.83 2.87 -14.61
N PRO A 221 2.18 2.20 -15.57
CA PRO A 221 2.76 1.95 -16.90
C PRO A 221 3.18 3.20 -17.68
N ASP A 222 2.58 4.35 -17.39
CA ASP A 222 2.56 5.53 -18.25
C ASP A 222 3.01 6.84 -17.58
N VAL A 223 3.21 6.87 -16.24
CA VAL A 223 3.46 8.14 -15.54
C VAL A 223 4.57 8.11 -14.48
N SER A 224 5.11 6.94 -14.09
CA SER A 224 6.08 6.89 -12.99
C SER A 224 7.37 6.12 -13.28
N SER A 225 8.49 6.76 -12.91
CA SER A 225 9.74 6.05 -12.67
C SER A 225 9.50 4.91 -11.68
N ASP A 226 10.11 3.76 -11.89
CA ASP A 226 10.06 2.61 -10.97
C ASP A 226 10.56 2.96 -9.55
N LEU A 227 11.28 4.08 -9.41
CA LEU A 227 11.63 4.68 -8.13
C LEU A 227 10.43 4.98 -7.22
N VAL A 228 9.21 5.13 -7.75
CA VAL A 228 8.00 5.25 -6.89
C VAL A 228 7.76 4.03 -6.02
N CYS A 229 8.29 2.87 -6.42
CA CYS A 229 8.13 1.62 -5.69
C CYS A 229 8.98 1.56 -4.43
N PHE A 230 10.02 2.40 -4.31
CA PHE A 230 10.93 2.44 -3.17
C PHE A 230 10.47 3.50 -2.17
N GLN A 231 10.11 3.06 -0.97
CA GLN A 231 9.56 3.93 0.06
C GLN A 231 10.28 3.74 1.39
N ILE A 232 10.24 4.78 2.21
CA ILE A 232 10.62 4.71 3.62
C ILE A 232 9.34 4.53 4.43
N GLN A 233 9.37 3.55 5.33
CA GLN A 233 8.27 3.25 6.24
C GLN A 233 8.77 3.26 7.68
N GLY A 234 8.06 3.96 8.56
CA GLY A 234 8.28 3.88 10.01
C GLY A 234 7.95 2.48 10.53
N ASN A 235 8.70 2.00 11.52
CA ASN A 235 8.51 0.65 12.06
C ASN A 235 7.20 0.49 12.83
N ASP A 236 6.62 1.59 13.30
CA ASP A 236 5.29 1.69 13.87
C ASP A 236 4.17 1.65 12.81
N THR A 237 4.54 1.60 11.53
CA THR A 237 3.66 1.56 10.35
C THR A 237 2.74 2.78 10.17
N THR A 238 2.85 3.80 11.02
CA THR A 238 1.98 4.99 10.98
C THR A 238 2.40 5.97 9.90
N ARG A 239 3.66 5.90 9.44
CA ARG A 239 4.22 6.82 8.44
C ARG A 239 4.89 6.09 7.30
N MET A 240 4.69 6.66 6.12
CA MET A 240 5.33 6.21 4.88
C MET A 240 5.61 7.42 3.98
N THR A 241 6.73 7.39 3.26
CA THR A 241 7.01 8.39 2.23
C THR A 241 7.84 7.82 1.10
N THR A 242 7.64 8.34 -0.11
CA THR A 242 8.42 7.98 -1.30
C THR A 242 9.39 9.12 -1.60
N PRO A 243 10.72 8.92 -1.50
CA PRO A 243 11.70 9.95 -1.84
C PRO A 243 11.51 10.53 -3.25
N TYR A 244 11.19 9.69 -4.25
CA TYR A 244 10.88 10.15 -5.60
C TYR A 244 9.73 11.17 -5.64
N TYR A 245 8.66 10.97 -4.85
CA TYR A 245 7.58 11.95 -4.79
C TYR A 245 7.98 13.25 -4.09
N ALA A 246 8.99 13.26 -3.21
CA ALA A 246 9.51 14.51 -2.67
C ALA A 246 10.09 15.37 -3.81
N PHE A 247 10.89 14.78 -4.70
CA PHE A 247 11.47 15.48 -5.84
C PHE A 247 10.46 15.78 -6.95
N PHE A 248 9.55 14.86 -7.24
CA PHE A 248 8.43 15.12 -8.16
C PHE A 248 7.67 16.38 -7.75
N ASN A 249 7.24 16.45 -6.48
CA ASN A 249 6.51 17.61 -5.97
C ASN A 249 7.40 18.86 -5.84
N ALA A 250 8.72 18.68 -5.69
CA ALA A 250 9.65 19.79 -5.68
C ALA A 250 9.74 20.42 -7.08
N ALA A 251 9.91 19.61 -8.12
CA ALA A 251 9.96 20.05 -9.51
C ALA A 251 8.62 20.64 -9.97
N GLU A 252 7.50 19.95 -9.70
CA GLU A 252 6.15 20.41 -10.08
C GLU A 252 5.80 21.78 -9.46
N GLN A 253 6.20 22.01 -8.21
CA GLN A 253 5.84 23.23 -7.48
C GLN A 253 6.98 24.26 -7.45
N HIS A 254 8.14 23.92 -8.01
CA HIS A 254 9.40 24.68 -7.89
C HIS A 254 9.74 25.08 -6.45
N LEU A 255 9.59 24.15 -5.49
CA LEU A 255 9.82 24.40 -4.07
C LEU A 255 10.61 23.26 -3.42
N PRO A 256 11.64 23.55 -2.60
CA PRO A 256 12.40 22.53 -1.88
C PRO A 256 11.49 21.72 -0.94
N LYS A 257 11.69 20.40 -0.88
CA LYS A 257 10.86 19.47 -0.07
C LYS A 257 11.69 18.62 0.89
N SER A 258 12.96 18.37 0.61
CA SER A 258 13.80 17.39 1.32
C SER A 258 13.96 17.75 2.79
N ARG A 259 14.33 18.99 3.11
CA ARG A 259 14.45 19.42 4.52
C ARG A 259 13.13 19.35 5.27
N ARG A 260 12.02 19.74 4.63
CA ARG A 260 10.68 19.64 5.22
C ARG A 260 10.32 18.18 5.52
N LYS A 261 10.66 17.26 4.61
CA LYS A 261 10.46 15.83 4.82
C LYS A 261 11.29 15.32 6.01
N LEU A 262 12.57 15.67 6.06
CA LEU A 262 13.46 15.30 7.17
C LEU A 262 12.91 15.78 8.52
N ASN A 263 12.59 17.07 8.65
CA ASN A 263 12.07 17.67 9.89
C ASN A 263 10.72 17.07 10.34
N GLY A 264 9.91 16.61 9.39
CA GLY A 264 8.65 15.93 9.65
C GLY A 264 8.80 14.44 9.99
N TRP A 265 10.00 13.86 9.86
CA TRP A 265 10.26 12.43 9.99
C TRP A 265 10.79 12.07 11.39
N ARG A 266 9.97 12.29 12.42
CA ARG A 266 10.29 12.04 13.84
C ARG A 266 9.11 11.40 14.60
N GLY A 267 9.43 10.63 15.64
CA GLY A 267 8.47 10.01 16.56
C GLY A 267 7.85 10.98 17.54
#